data_AF-A0A9D7IVT6-F1
#
_entry.id   AF-A0A9D7IVT6-F1
#
_cell.length_a   1.000
_cell.length_b   1.000
_cell.length_c   1.000
_cell.angle_alpha   90.00
_cell.angle_beta   90.00
_cell.angle_gamma   90.00
#
_symmetry.space_group_name_H-M   'P 1'
#
loop_
_entity.id
_entity.type
_entity.pdbx_description
1 polymer ?
#
loop_
_entity_poly.entity_id
_entity_poly.type
_entity_poly.pdbx_seq_one_letter_code
_entity_poly.pdbx_strand_id
1 'polypeptide(L)'
;MSHRIEYISERFLGRKYISHPLIGSATDPEVLVTRMDGFDCVTFVETVLAIAHARSQDEFIKNLIAIRYRDGKVEWRNRLHYATDWAAYNCNRGLLSRYHQRP
;
A
#
# COMPACT_ATOMS: atom_id res chain seq x y z
N MET A 1 8.24 -9.55 12.09
CA MET A 1 7.41 -8.75 11.17
C MET A 1 5.99 -8.57 11.68
N SER A 2 5.28 -9.64 12.12
CA SER A 2 3.91 -9.55 12.68
C SER A 2 3.72 -8.44 13.72
N HIS A 3 4.57 -8.38 14.74
CA HIS A 3 4.49 -7.36 15.79
C HIS A 3 4.59 -5.91 15.28
N ARG A 4 5.33 -5.65 14.20
CA ARG A 4 5.40 -4.31 13.62
C ARG A 4 4.09 -3.94 12.92
N ILE A 5 3.51 -4.89 12.18
CA ILE A 5 2.23 -4.70 11.50
C ILE A 5 1.13 -4.41 12.52
N GLU A 6 1.03 -5.21 13.59
CA GLU A 6 0.10 -5.00 14.71
C GLU A 6 0.29 -3.63 15.36
N TYR A 7 1.51 -3.31 15.78
CA TYR A 7 1.82 -2.03 16.44
C TYR A 7 1.49 -0.81 15.57
N ILE A 8 1.73 -0.88 14.26
CA ILE A 8 1.45 0.22 13.33
C ILE A 8 -0.06 0.31 13.05
N SER A 9 -0.73 -0.81 12.82
CA SER A 9 -2.17 -0.81 12.51
C SER A 9 -3.00 -0.27 13.67
N GLU A 10 -2.63 -0.58 14.92
CA GLU A 10 -3.28 -0.06 16.13
C GLU A 10 -3.23 1.48 16.24
N ARG A 11 -2.16 2.12 15.77
CA ARG A 11 -2.00 3.59 15.81
C ARG A 11 -2.97 4.35 14.91
N PHE A 12 -3.57 3.63 13.98
CA PHE A 12 -4.52 4.18 13.04
C PHE A 12 -5.98 3.84 13.41
N LEU A 13 -6.21 3.17 14.55
CA LEU A 13 -7.56 3.02 15.10
C LEU A 13 -8.20 4.39 15.36
N GLY A 14 -9.46 4.54 14.97
CA GLY A 14 -10.21 5.80 15.07
C GLY A 14 -9.91 6.83 13.98
N ARG A 15 -8.98 6.56 13.04
CA ARG A 15 -8.80 7.42 11.85
C ARG A 15 -10.00 7.33 10.93
N LYS A 16 -10.25 8.42 10.18
CA LYS A 16 -11.44 8.53 9.33
C LYS A 16 -11.37 7.57 8.15
N TYR A 17 -12.53 7.07 7.74
CA TYR A 17 -12.69 6.41 6.46
C TYR A 17 -12.83 7.45 5.35
N ILE A 18 -12.09 7.31 4.24
CA ILE A 18 -12.10 8.23 3.10
C ILE A 18 -12.28 7.40 1.82
N SER A 19 -13.41 7.52 1.14
CA SER A 19 -13.78 6.60 0.03
C SER A 19 -12.95 6.73 -1.26
N HIS A 20 -12.16 7.80 -1.42
CA HIS A 20 -11.28 8.00 -2.57
C HIS A 20 -10.04 8.80 -2.13
N PRO A 21 -9.12 8.20 -1.37
CA PRO A 21 -8.05 8.94 -0.71
C PRO A 21 -6.88 9.29 -1.63
N LEU A 22 -6.85 8.75 -2.86
CA LEU A 22 -5.76 8.91 -3.84
C LEU A 22 -6.09 9.96 -4.91
N ILE A 23 -5.04 10.56 -5.50
CA ILE A 23 -5.13 11.56 -6.56
C ILE A 23 -4.62 10.96 -7.87
N GLY A 24 -5.38 11.18 -8.94
CA GLY A 24 -5.04 10.73 -10.30
C GLY A 24 -6.14 9.86 -10.92
N SER A 25 -6.28 10.00 -12.22
CA SER A 25 -7.30 9.32 -13.02
C SER A 25 -6.75 8.96 -14.40
N ALA A 26 -7.58 8.39 -15.27
CA ALA A 26 -7.19 8.17 -16.67
C ALA A 26 -6.90 9.48 -17.43
N THR A 27 -7.41 10.61 -16.93
CA THR A 27 -7.32 11.94 -17.55
C THR A 27 -6.51 12.94 -16.73
N ASP A 28 -6.30 12.68 -15.44
CA ASP A 28 -5.60 13.58 -14.51
C ASP A 28 -4.25 12.98 -14.09
N PRO A 29 -3.20 13.80 -13.92
CA PRO A 29 -1.90 13.33 -13.44
C PRO A 29 -2.00 12.56 -12.13
N GLU A 30 -1.34 11.40 -12.09
CA GLU A 30 -1.21 10.61 -10.86
C GLU A 30 -0.20 11.27 -9.92
N VAL A 31 -0.56 11.35 -8.63
CA VAL A 31 0.32 11.88 -7.59
C VAL A 31 0.38 10.87 -6.45
N LEU A 32 1.60 10.62 -5.96
CA LEU A 32 1.79 9.78 -4.78
C LEU A 32 1.18 10.46 -3.55
N VAL A 33 0.13 9.87 -2.99
CA VAL A 33 -0.48 10.34 -1.73
C VAL A 33 0.04 9.54 -0.54
N THR A 34 0.67 10.24 0.41
CA THR A 34 1.22 9.72 1.68
C THR A 34 0.52 10.33 2.90
N ARG A 35 -0.76 10.01 3.10
CA ARG A 35 -1.57 10.57 4.19
C ARG A 35 -1.68 9.63 5.39
N MET A 36 -1.87 10.18 6.59
CA MET A 36 -2.00 9.41 7.84
C MET A 36 -3.24 9.79 8.67
N ASP A 37 -4.05 10.72 8.18
CA ASP A 37 -5.24 11.25 8.85
C ASP A 37 -6.53 10.46 8.55
N GLY A 38 -6.53 9.64 7.49
CA GLY A 38 -7.62 8.77 7.11
C GLY A 38 -7.30 7.92 5.88
N PHE A 39 -8.05 6.85 5.70
CA PHE A 39 -7.78 5.80 4.72
C PHE A 39 -9.08 5.18 4.20
N ASP A 40 -9.02 4.49 3.05
CA ASP A 40 -9.94 3.39 2.74
C ASP A 40 -9.32 2.06 3.22
N CYS A 41 -9.97 0.94 2.89
CA CYS A 41 -9.47 -0.39 3.27
C CYS A 41 -8.14 -0.75 2.61
N VAL A 42 -7.88 -0.29 1.37
CA VAL A 42 -6.67 -0.65 0.62
C VAL A 42 -5.50 0.20 1.07
N THR A 43 -5.65 1.53 1.04
CA THR A 43 -4.61 2.49 1.43
C THR A 43 -4.19 2.36 2.89
N PHE A 44 -5.08 1.88 3.76
CA PHE A 44 -4.70 1.48 5.12
C PHE A 44 -3.68 0.34 5.11
N VAL A 45 -3.99 -0.77 4.43
CA VAL A 45 -3.11 -1.94 4.35
C VAL A 45 -1.78 -1.58 3.69
N GLU A 46 -1.81 -0.83 2.59
CA GLU A 46 -0.60 -0.38 1.89
C GLU A 46 0.29 0.47 2.80
N THR A 47 -0.31 1.41 3.55
CA THR A 47 0.43 2.30 4.46
C THR A 47 1.04 1.51 5.61
N VAL A 48 0.27 0.62 6.24
CA VAL A 48 0.76 -0.23 7.34
C VAL A 48 1.93 -1.11 6.86
N LEU A 49 1.79 -1.77 5.70
CA LEU A 49 2.86 -2.60 5.13
C LEU A 49 4.10 -1.78 4.77
N ALA A 50 3.92 -0.62 4.13
CA ALA A 50 5.04 0.24 3.75
C ALA A 50 5.85 0.70 4.98
N ILE A 51 5.18 1.11 6.06
CA ILE A 51 5.82 1.54 7.30
C ILE A 51 6.44 0.35 8.05
N ALA A 52 5.78 -0.81 8.07
CA ALA A 52 6.30 -2.02 8.73
C ALA A 52 7.63 -2.49 8.13
N HIS A 53 7.80 -2.30 6.82
CA HIS A 53 9.01 -2.66 6.10
C HIS A 53 10.06 -1.54 6.00
N ALA A 54 9.76 -0.34 6.49
CA ALA A 54 10.67 0.80 6.44
C ALA A 54 11.45 0.99 7.74
N ARG A 55 12.66 1.55 7.62
CA ARG A 55 13.50 2.04 8.73
C ARG A 55 13.69 3.57 8.67
N SER A 56 13.25 4.21 7.59
CA SER A 56 13.32 5.65 7.38
C SER A 56 12.11 6.14 6.57
N GLN A 57 11.94 7.46 6.51
CA GLN A 57 10.91 8.08 5.67
C GLN A 57 11.11 7.76 4.18
N ASP A 58 12.35 7.79 3.70
CA ASP A 58 12.68 7.47 2.31
C ASP A 58 12.35 6.01 1.96
N GLU A 59 12.62 5.08 2.88
CA GLU A 59 12.23 3.68 2.72
C GLU A 59 10.71 3.52 2.72
N PHE A 60 9.98 4.27 3.55
CA PHE A 60 8.52 4.26 3.54
C PHE A 60 7.97 4.68 2.17
N ILE A 61 8.48 5.79 1.61
CA ILE A 61 8.05 6.30 0.30
C ILE A 61 8.36 5.27 -0.79
N LYS A 62 9.58 4.71 -0.81
CA LYS A 62 9.98 3.67 -1.78
C LYS A 62 9.11 2.42 -1.67
N ASN A 63 8.84 1.95 -0.45
CA ASN A 63 8.00 0.78 -0.20
C ASN A 63 6.57 1.02 -0.65
N LEU A 64 5.99 2.19 -0.33
CA LEU A 64 4.62 2.53 -0.72
C LEU A 64 4.47 2.58 -2.24
N ILE A 65 5.42 3.21 -2.94
CA ILE A 65 5.45 3.24 -4.41
C ILE A 65 5.47 1.80 -4.95
N ALA A 66 6.36 0.96 -4.42
CA ALA A 66 6.53 -0.39 -4.92
C ALA A 66 5.33 -1.31 -4.60
N ILE A 67 4.60 -1.04 -3.51
CA ILE A 67 3.37 -1.76 -3.14
C ILE A 67 2.21 -1.39 -4.06
N ARG A 68 2.05 -0.09 -4.34
CA ARG A 68 0.87 0.48 -5.00
C ARG A 68 0.97 0.50 -6.52
N TYR A 69 2.19 0.63 -7.06
CA TYR A 69 2.42 0.82 -8.49
C TYR A 69 3.33 -0.25 -9.08
N ARG A 70 2.96 -0.73 -10.27
CA ARG A 70 3.80 -1.59 -11.09
C ARG A 70 5.08 -0.88 -11.49
N ASP A 71 6.19 -1.60 -11.38
CA ASP A 71 7.53 -1.19 -11.79
C ASP A 71 8.01 0.10 -11.09
N GLY A 72 7.37 0.46 -9.97
CA GLY A 72 7.66 1.68 -9.22
C GLY A 72 7.33 2.98 -9.95
N LYS A 73 6.49 2.96 -10.99
CA LYS A 73 6.12 4.15 -11.76
C LYS A 73 4.83 4.77 -11.23
N VAL A 74 4.88 6.00 -10.75
CA VAL A 74 3.71 6.74 -10.24
C VAL A 74 2.89 7.27 -11.41
N GLU A 75 2.14 6.37 -12.03
CA GLU A 75 1.25 6.64 -13.15
C GLU A 75 -0.08 5.92 -12.91
N TRP A 76 -1.20 6.52 -13.31
CA TRP A 76 -2.52 5.95 -13.07
C TRP A 76 -2.66 4.55 -13.69
N ARG A 77 -2.07 4.32 -14.87
CA ARG A 77 -2.07 3.01 -15.55
C ARG A 77 -1.23 1.95 -14.84
N ASN A 78 -0.26 2.38 -14.03
CA ASN A 78 0.61 1.51 -13.25
C ASN A 78 0.05 1.22 -11.85
N ARG A 79 -0.92 2.01 -11.37
CA ARG A 79 -1.57 1.75 -10.08
C ARG A 79 -2.31 0.42 -10.12
N LEU A 80 -2.12 -0.40 -9.09
CA LEU A 80 -2.77 -1.71 -8.94
C LEU A 80 -4.22 -1.52 -8.44
N HIS A 81 -5.15 -1.19 -9.35
CA HIS A 81 -6.54 -0.85 -8.99
C HIS A 81 -7.38 -2.05 -8.51
N TYR A 82 -7.04 -3.27 -8.93
CA TYR A 82 -7.79 -4.48 -8.59
C TYR A 82 -7.10 -5.23 -7.46
N ALA A 83 -7.82 -5.51 -6.36
CA ALA A 83 -7.24 -6.14 -5.17
C ALA A 83 -6.60 -7.51 -5.45
N THR A 84 -7.18 -8.30 -6.36
CA THR A 84 -6.62 -9.61 -6.77
C THR A 84 -5.29 -9.47 -7.49
N ASP A 85 -5.20 -8.46 -8.36
CA ASP A 85 -3.98 -8.12 -9.10
C ASP A 85 -2.91 -7.53 -8.17
N TRP A 86 -3.31 -6.61 -7.27
CA TRP A 86 -2.45 -6.09 -6.21
C TRP A 86 -1.84 -7.21 -5.37
N ALA A 87 -2.66 -8.17 -4.93
CA ALA A 87 -2.20 -9.30 -4.13
C ALA A 87 -1.26 -10.21 -4.91
N ALA A 88 -1.60 -10.55 -6.16
CA ALA A 88 -0.77 -11.38 -7.02
C ALA A 88 0.60 -10.73 -7.31
N TYR A 89 0.61 -9.44 -7.66
CA TYR A 89 1.83 -8.68 -7.90
C TYR A 89 2.74 -8.67 -6.66
N ASN A 90 2.16 -8.37 -5.48
CA ASN A 90 2.91 -8.32 -4.23
C ASN A 90 3.33 -9.72 -3.73
N CYS A 91 2.64 -10.80 -4.11
CA CYS A 91 3.11 -12.17 -3.87
C CYS A 91 4.30 -12.53 -4.77
N ASN A 92 4.23 -12.22 -6.07
CA ASN A 92 5.28 -12.57 -7.04
C ASN A 92 6.63 -11.92 -6.71
N ARG A 93 6.60 -10.75 -6.06
CA ARG A 93 7.80 -10.05 -5.58
C ARG A 93 8.22 -10.41 -4.14
N GLY A 94 7.56 -11.37 -3.52
CA GLY A 94 7.90 -11.86 -2.18
C GLY A 94 7.52 -10.95 -1.02
N LEU A 95 6.74 -9.88 -1.25
CA LEU A 95 6.23 -9.05 -0.15
C LEU A 95 5.13 -9.77 0.64
N LEU A 96 4.24 -10.47 -0.08
CA LEU A 96 3.17 -11.27 0.50
C LEU A 96 3.41 -12.75 0.23
N SER A 97 2.86 -13.60 1.09
CA SER A 97 2.83 -15.05 0.89
C SER A 97 1.40 -15.56 0.92
N ARG A 98 1.08 -16.50 0.02
CA ARG A 98 -0.23 -17.18 0.04
C ARG A 98 -0.29 -18.12 1.24
N TYR A 99 -1.33 -18.00 2.06
CA TYR A 99 -1.50 -18.78 3.29
C TYR A 99 -1.78 -20.28 3.04
N HIS A 100 -2.21 -20.68 1.84
CA HIS A 100 -2.61 -22.07 1.50
C HIS A 100 -1.86 -22.67 0.29
N GLN A 101 -0.60 -22.26 0.07
CA GLN A 101 0.26 -22.87 -0.95
C GLN A 101 1.63 -23.26 -0.38
N ARG A 102 1.63 -23.91 0.78
CA ARG A 102 2.72 -24.81 1.16
C ARG A 102 2.26 -26.24 0.82
N PRO A 103 3.13 -27.10 0.27
CA PRO A 103 2.78 -28.50 0.09
C PRO A 103 2.40 -29.16 1.42
#